data_AF-A0A6B1CNM7-F1
#
_entry.id   AF-A0A6B1CNM7-F1
#
_cell.length_a   1.000
_cell.length_b   1.000
_cell.length_c   1.000
_cell.angle_alpha   90.00
_cell.angle_beta   90.00
_cell.angle_gamma   90.00
#
_symmetry.space_group_name_H-M   'P 1'
#
loop_
_entity.id
_entity.type
_entity.pdbx_description
1 polymer ?
#
loop_
_entity_poly.entity_id
_entity_poly.type
_entity_poly.pdbx_seq_one_letter_code
_entity_poly.pdbx_strand_id
1 'polypeptide(L)'
;MSSTIPYQERTSAEVVGLAEEEVPVIVLPNGERLEFPGCRAYKMSLSELEEYEGRYEYWYGPTETLIVVADEPRVSGDHELPAPYLMQLVQQIADECGAHFVPFGTVSIWDANAEGVPRVVMRPDQCLYLRPQSARLPDKDGLKLGFHTLPDVVLEVDHTTDIRRGKLHQYALWGFPEVWVEVPEAYTPSRRAGKPRLTIYVLEGSQYREVAASRALAGWTAAEIHRALNERLGWSSETTAALLRVARALTARLGTAGPEGTPRLRMHREEGREEGKRDLLCQQAALRFGEDVAKDLASLLADVSGENLTRVGGWIVTSHSGDELLRRVRENGA
;
A
#
# COMPACT_ATOMS: atom_id res chain seq x y z
N MET A 1 -17.39 49.57 7.25
CA MET A 1 -17.21 49.85 5.82
C MET A 1 -16.52 48.64 5.23
N SER A 2 -17.29 47.76 4.60
CA SER A 2 -16.83 46.49 4.04
C SER A 2 -16.33 46.74 2.62
N SER A 3 -15.03 46.54 2.38
CA SER A 3 -14.43 46.68 1.06
C SER A 3 -14.30 45.29 0.44
N THR A 4 -15.30 44.90 -0.32
CA THR A 4 -15.30 43.70 -1.15
C THR A 4 -14.40 43.97 -2.36
N ILE A 5 -13.26 43.27 -2.46
CA ILE A 5 -12.43 43.26 -3.67
C ILE A 5 -13.07 42.25 -4.64
N PRO A 6 -13.38 42.61 -5.90
CA PRO A 6 -14.00 41.69 -6.84
C PRO A 6 -12.98 40.67 -7.34
N TYR A 7 -13.39 39.40 -7.29
CA TYR A 7 -12.76 38.28 -7.97
C TYR A 7 -12.80 38.53 -9.49
N GLN A 8 -11.64 38.77 -10.11
CA GLN A 8 -11.53 38.83 -11.56
C GLN A 8 -11.29 37.42 -12.09
N GLU A 9 -12.34 36.82 -12.67
CA GLU A 9 -12.20 35.72 -13.63
C GLU A 9 -11.35 36.19 -14.81
N ARG A 10 -10.08 35.76 -14.86
CA ARG A 10 -9.30 35.79 -16.11
C ARG A 10 -9.76 34.63 -16.99
N THR A 11 -10.80 34.87 -17.77
CA THR A 11 -11.16 34.06 -18.94
C THR A 11 -10.30 34.48 -20.15
N SER A 12 -10.12 33.54 -21.08
CA SER A 12 -9.41 33.62 -22.38
C SER A 12 -7.90 33.35 -22.39
N ALA A 13 -7.51 32.11 -22.10
CA ALA A 13 -6.50 31.45 -22.94
C ALA A 13 -7.23 30.92 -24.18
N GLU A 14 -6.78 31.31 -25.37
CA GLU A 14 -7.34 30.87 -26.65
C GLU A 14 -7.35 29.34 -26.74
N VAL A 15 -8.53 28.74 -26.69
CA VAL A 15 -8.73 27.33 -27.02
C VAL A 15 -8.72 27.23 -28.54
N VAL A 16 -7.54 27.00 -29.11
CA VAL A 16 -7.39 26.63 -30.53
C VAL A 16 -7.90 25.21 -30.71
N GLY A 17 -8.71 25.02 -31.76
CA GLY A 17 -9.51 23.83 -32.02
C GLY A 17 -8.73 22.52 -32.08
N LEU A 18 -9.35 21.54 -31.42
CA LEU A 18 -9.16 20.08 -31.41
C LEU A 18 -8.43 19.50 -32.64
N ALA A 19 -7.12 19.34 -32.52
CA ALA A 19 -6.38 18.24 -33.14
C ALA A 19 -6.36 17.04 -32.17
N GLU A 20 -6.22 15.82 -32.69
CA GLU A 20 -6.03 14.59 -31.90
C GLU A 20 -5.11 14.86 -30.70
N GLU A 21 -5.55 14.56 -29.46
CA GLU A 21 -4.83 14.93 -28.23
C GLU A 21 -3.35 14.50 -28.29
N GLU A 22 -2.46 15.44 -28.59
CA GLU A 22 -1.02 15.20 -28.59
C GLU A 22 -0.59 14.84 -27.17
N VAL A 23 -0.08 13.62 -26.98
CA VAL A 23 0.50 13.18 -25.72
C VAL A 23 1.69 14.11 -25.40
N PRO A 24 1.69 14.82 -24.26
CA PRO A 24 2.82 15.65 -23.88
C PRO A 24 4.11 14.83 -23.80
N VAL A 25 5.19 15.37 -24.38
CA VAL A 25 6.51 14.75 -24.37
C VAL A 25 7.57 15.70 -23.81
N ILE A 26 8.34 15.22 -22.84
CA ILE A 26 9.56 15.87 -22.37
C ILE A 26 10.77 15.16 -22.98
N VAL A 27 11.68 15.91 -23.60
CA VAL A 27 12.93 15.36 -24.14
C VAL A 27 14.06 15.67 -23.17
N LEU A 28 14.67 14.63 -22.62
CA LEU A 28 15.78 14.72 -21.68
C LEU A 28 17.10 15.06 -22.42
N PRO A 29 18.15 15.53 -21.72
CA PRO A 29 19.41 15.92 -22.37
C PRO A 29 20.14 14.76 -23.06
N ASN A 30 19.86 13.52 -22.64
CA ASN A 30 20.37 12.29 -23.27
C ASN A 30 19.56 11.87 -24.52
N GLY A 31 18.54 12.64 -24.91
CA GLY A 31 17.67 12.35 -26.05
C GLY A 31 16.50 11.41 -25.75
N GLU A 32 16.38 10.90 -24.51
CA GLU A 32 15.24 10.08 -24.11
C GLU A 32 13.95 10.91 -24.08
N ARG A 33 12.82 10.26 -24.39
CA ARG A 33 11.50 10.87 -24.49
C ARG A 33 10.61 10.35 -23.38
N LEU A 34 10.11 11.26 -22.54
CA LEU A 34 9.15 10.96 -21.48
C LEU A 34 7.75 11.35 -21.95
N GLU A 35 6.87 10.37 -22.07
CA GLU A 35 5.48 10.56 -22.52
C GLU A 35 4.53 10.60 -21.33
N PHE A 36 3.58 11.53 -21.35
CA PHE A 36 2.59 11.70 -20.29
C PHE A 36 1.15 11.57 -20.83
N PRO A 37 0.71 10.35 -21.20
CA PRO A 37 -0.64 10.15 -21.76
C PRO A 37 -1.74 10.63 -20.81
N GLY A 38 -2.77 11.27 -21.36
CA GLY A 38 -3.88 11.83 -20.56
C GLY A 38 -3.51 13.07 -19.75
N CYS A 39 -2.35 13.70 -20.02
CA CYS A 39 -1.94 14.98 -19.44
C CYS A 39 -1.98 16.12 -20.47
N ARG A 40 -1.89 17.36 -19.98
CA ARG A 40 -1.61 18.58 -20.73
C ARG A 40 -0.31 19.20 -20.25
N ALA A 41 0.38 19.89 -21.15
CA ALA A 41 1.59 20.65 -20.83
C ALA A 41 1.31 22.15 -20.79
N TYR A 42 1.89 22.82 -19.80
CA TYR A 42 1.83 24.28 -19.64
C TYR A 42 3.25 24.83 -19.47
N LYS A 43 3.49 26.06 -19.92
CA LYS A 43 4.71 26.78 -19.58
C LYS A 43 4.56 27.36 -18.17
N MET A 44 5.56 27.12 -17.33
CA MET A 44 5.59 27.59 -15.95
C MET A 44 7.04 27.65 -15.46
N SER A 45 7.47 28.83 -15.04
CA SER A 45 8.77 29.06 -14.40
C SER A 45 8.82 28.43 -13.00
N LEU A 46 10.01 28.34 -12.41
CA LEU A 46 10.16 27.82 -11.04
C LEU A 46 9.45 28.70 -10.00
N SER A 47 9.52 30.02 -10.13
CA SER A 47 8.82 30.94 -9.21
C SER A 47 7.30 30.81 -9.29
N GLU A 48 6.76 30.59 -10.50
CA GLU A 48 5.32 30.33 -10.66
C GLU A 48 4.94 28.97 -10.08
N LEU A 49 5.81 27.95 -10.18
CA LEU A 49 5.58 26.64 -9.59
C LEU A 49 5.54 26.69 -8.05
N GLU A 50 6.40 27.50 -7.43
CA GLU A 50 6.43 27.68 -5.97
C GLU A 50 5.12 28.28 -5.43
N GLU A 51 4.44 29.11 -6.23
CA GLU A 51 3.14 29.71 -5.91
C GLU A 51 1.94 28.89 -6.42
N TYR A 52 2.19 27.78 -7.14
CA TYR A 52 1.14 26.99 -7.75
C TYR A 52 0.44 26.07 -6.75
N GLU A 53 -0.82 26.39 -6.45
CA GLU A 53 -1.67 25.61 -5.53
C GLU A 53 -2.34 24.39 -6.19
N GLY A 54 -2.28 24.28 -7.52
CA GLY A 54 -2.88 23.17 -8.26
C GLY A 54 -2.11 21.86 -8.11
N ARG A 55 -2.76 20.75 -8.48
CA ARG A 55 -2.09 19.46 -8.61
C ARG A 55 -1.33 19.41 -9.93
N TYR A 56 -0.17 18.78 -9.91
CA TYR A 56 0.64 18.53 -11.08
C TYR A 56 1.39 17.22 -10.91
N GLU A 57 1.71 16.58 -12.03
CA GLU A 57 2.41 15.32 -12.04
C GLU A 57 3.92 15.53 -12.09
N TYR A 58 4.36 16.49 -12.89
CA TYR A 58 5.76 16.64 -13.26
C TYR A 58 6.06 18.06 -13.71
N TRP A 59 7.23 18.59 -13.36
CA TRP A 59 7.77 19.83 -13.89
C TRP A 59 9.20 19.64 -14.35
N TYR A 60 9.51 20.19 -15.52
CA TYR A 60 10.85 20.16 -16.12
C TYR A 60 11.41 21.57 -16.28
N GLY A 61 12.43 21.89 -15.50
CA GLY A 61 13.06 23.21 -15.47
C GLY A 61 13.75 23.63 -16.76
N PRO A 62 14.50 22.78 -17.47
CA PRO A 62 15.18 23.19 -18.71
C PRO A 62 14.25 23.74 -19.80
N THR A 63 12.98 23.33 -19.82
CA THR A 63 11.97 23.89 -20.73
C THR A 63 10.85 24.60 -20.00
N GLU A 64 10.94 24.78 -18.68
CA GLU A 64 9.90 25.38 -17.83
C GLU A 64 8.51 24.80 -18.15
N THR A 65 8.40 23.47 -18.16
CA THR A 65 7.20 22.77 -18.61
C THR A 65 6.57 21.99 -17.47
N LEU A 66 5.36 22.40 -17.09
CA LEU A 66 4.49 21.73 -16.14
C LEU A 66 3.60 20.73 -16.87
N ILE A 67 3.46 19.52 -16.32
CA ILE A 67 2.56 18.47 -16.78
C ILE A 67 1.45 18.29 -15.74
N VAL A 68 0.20 18.43 -16.18
CA VAL A 68 -1.01 18.32 -15.37
C VAL A 68 -1.95 17.32 -16.01
N VAL A 69 -2.73 16.57 -15.23
CA VAL A 69 -3.73 15.62 -15.76
C VAL A 69 -4.80 16.37 -16.58
N ALA A 70 -5.06 15.93 -17.81
CA ALA A 70 -5.93 16.61 -18.79
C ALA A 70 -7.42 16.49 -18.43
N ASP A 71 -7.79 15.27 -18.05
CA ASP A 71 -9.09 14.90 -17.52
C ASP A 71 -8.91 14.80 -16.01
N GLU A 72 -8.86 15.92 -15.29
CA GLU A 72 -9.20 15.87 -13.87
C GLU A 72 -10.74 15.68 -13.80
N PRO A 73 -11.32 14.46 -13.70
CA PRO A 73 -12.57 14.41 -12.98
C PRO A 73 -12.17 14.83 -11.57
N ARG A 74 -12.78 15.91 -11.08
CA ARG A 74 -12.90 16.28 -9.66
C ARG A 74 -12.39 15.12 -8.81
N VAL A 75 -11.15 15.21 -8.31
CA VAL A 75 -10.46 14.20 -7.51
C VAL A 75 -11.52 13.34 -6.83
N SER A 76 -11.88 12.22 -7.46
CA SER A 76 -13.01 11.44 -6.94
C SER A 76 -12.55 10.99 -5.57
N GLY A 77 -13.41 10.94 -4.57
CA GLY A 77 -13.00 10.42 -3.25
C GLY A 77 -12.21 9.12 -3.38
N ASP A 78 -12.53 8.31 -4.40
CA ASP A 78 -11.84 7.07 -4.77
C ASP A 78 -10.35 7.19 -5.12
N HIS A 79 -9.82 8.35 -5.56
CA HIS A 79 -8.38 8.58 -5.75
C HIS A 79 -7.67 8.86 -4.42
N GLU A 80 -8.35 9.53 -3.49
CA GLU A 80 -7.76 9.92 -2.20
C GLU A 80 -7.84 8.83 -1.14
N LEU A 81 -8.68 7.81 -1.34
CA LEU A 81 -8.90 6.74 -0.35
C LEU A 81 -7.73 5.75 -0.20
N PRO A 82 -7.04 5.31 -1.27
CA PRO A 82 -6.00 4.28 -1.14
C PRO A 82 -4.84 4.70 -0.24
N ALA A 83 -4.36 5.95 -0.31
CA ALA A 83 -3.22 6.38 0.49
C ALA A 83 -3.49 6.30 2.01
N PRO A 84 -4.56 6.92 2.57
CA PRO A 84 -4.95 6.74 3.98
C PRO A 84 -5.19 5.29 4.40
N TYR A 85 -5.71 4.44 3.51
CA TYR A 85 -5.94 3.03 3.83
C TYR A 85 -4.62 2.27 3.89
N LEU A 86 -3.69 2.53 2.97
CA LEU A 86 -2.34 2.01 3.03
C LEU A 86 -1.67 2.37 4.36
N MET A 87 -1.87 3.59 4.87
CA MET A 87 -1.29 4.02 6.14
C MET A 87 -1.78 3.19 7.32
N GLN A 88 -3.08 2.88 7.37
CA GLN A 88 -3.63 2.05 8.43
C GLN A 88 -3.08 0.62 8.36
N LEU A 89 -3.04 0.03 7.16
CA LEU A 89 -2.50 -1.33 6.93
C LEU A 89 -1.02 -1.42 7.32
N VAL A 90 -0.21 -0.45 6.89
CA VAL A 90 1.22 -0.40 7.15
C VAL A 90 1.51 -0.13 8.63
N GLN A 91 0.72 0.72 9.29
CA GLN A 91 0.83 0.92 10.74
C GLN A 91 0.53 -0.37 11.51
N GLN A 92 -0.48 -1.12 11.09
CA GLN A 92 -0.78 -2.43 11.69
C GLN A 92 0.39 -3.41 11.50
N ILE A 93 0.98 -3.48 10.30
CA ILE A 93 2.19 -4.28 10.07
C ILE A 93 3.34 -3.82 11.00
N ALA A 94 3.57 -2.51 11.11
CA ALA A 94 4.62 -1.93 11.94
C ALA A 94 4.46 -2.31 13.42
N ASP A 95 3.24 -2.13 13.95
CA ASP A 95 2.88 -2.52 15.31
C ASP A 95 3.14 -4.01 15.56
N GLU A 96 2.70 -4.87 14.63
CA GLU A 96 2.88 -6.32 14.75
C GLU A 96 4.35 -6.70 14.74
N CYS A 97 5.16 -6.14 13.85
CA CYS A 97 6.59 -6.45 13.79
C CYS A 97 7.46 -5.64 14.76
N GLY A 98 6.87 -4.76 15.58
CA GLY A 98 7.59 -3.93 16.55
C GLY A 98 8.53 -2.92 15.88
N ALA A 99 8.22 -2.53 14.65
CA ALA A 99 8.96 -1.56 13.87
C ALA A 99 8.28 -0.19 13.90
N HIS A 100 8.98 0.81 13.38
CA HIS A 100 8.40 2.13 13.15
C HIS A 100 8.61 2.47 11.68
N PHE A 101 7.50 2.61 10.95
CA PHE A 101 7.50 3.01 9.55
C PHE A 101 7.04 4.46 9.45
N VAL A 102 7.63 5.23 8.53
CA VAL A 102 7.30 6.65 8.36
C VAL A 102 6.75 6.86 6.95
N PRO A 103 5.49 7.30 6.85
CA PRO A 103 4.92 7.71 5.59
C PRO A 103 5.06 9.21 5.32
N PHE A 104 5.19 9.58 4.04
CA PHE A 104 5.10 10.95 3.55
C PHE A 104 4.11 11.03 2.39
N GLY A 105 2.97 11.69 2.60
CA GLY A 105 2.03 12.00 1.52
C GLY A 105 2.45 13.26 0.77
N THR A 106 2.20 13.30 -0.54
CA THR A 106 2.31 14.52 -1.38
C THR A 106 3.64 15.30 -1.27
N VAL A 107 4.73 14.61 -0.94
CA VAL A 107 6.06 15.21 -0.81
C VAL A 107 6.66 15.51 -2.17
N SER A 108 7.10 16.75 -2.42
CA SER A 108 7.81 17.07 -3.66
C SER A 108 9.16 16.34 -3.70
N ILE A 109 9.39 15.54 -4.74
CA ILE A 109 10.68 14.93 -5.06
C ILE A 109 11.35 15.81 -6.11
N TRP A 110 12.62 16.15 -5.92
CA TRP A 110 13.33 16.98 -6.90
C TRP A 110 14.80 16.61 -7.07
N ASP A 111 15.23 16.71 -8.33
CA ASP A 111 16.63 16.67 -8.76
C ASP A 111 17.12 18.10 -9.03
N ALA A 112 18.39 18.37 -8.75
CA ALA A 112 18.97 19.69 -8.88
C ALA A 112 20.20 19.68 -9.81
N ASN A 113 20.47 20.81 -10.45
CA ASN A 113 21.75 21.01 -11.13
C ASN A 113 22.90 21.21 -10.12
N ALA A 114 24.12 21.43 -10.63
CA ALA A 114 25.30 21.65 -9.80
C ALA A 114 25.18 22.90 -8.90
N GLU A 115 24.37 23.88 -9.33
CA GLU A 115 24.07 25.11 -8.61
C GLU A 115 22.97 24.93 -7.56
N GLY A 116 22.38 23.74 -7.45
CA GLY A 116 21.32 23.43 -6.49
C GLY A 116 19.92 23.88 -6.92
N VAL A 117 19.75 24.34 -8.17
CA VAL A 117 18.47 24.74 -8.74
C VAL A 117 17.70 23.51 -9.22
N PRO A 118 16.42 23.35 -8.85
CA PRO A 118 15.57 22.26 -9.32
C PRO A 118 15.55 22.16 -10.85
N ARG A 119 15.81 20.96 -11.39
CA ARG A 119 15.67 20.63 -12.82
C ARG A 119 14.43 19.81 -13.11
N VAL A 120 14.05 18.96 -12.16
CA VAL A 120 12.88 18.11 -12.25
C VAL A 120 12.20 18.14 -10.90
N VAL A 121 10.88 18.34 -10.89
CA VAL A 121 10.07 18.24 -9.69
C VAL A 121 8.91 17.29 -9.98
N MET A 122 8.64 16.37 -9.06
CA MET A 122 7.60 15.35 -9.21
C MET A 122 6.93 15.13 -7.86
N ARG A 123 5.62 14.82 -7.86
CA ARG A 123 4.89 14.51 -6.63
C ARG A 123 4.33 13.08 -6.69
N PRO A 124 4.76 12.18 -5.80
CA PRO A 124 4.08 10.92 -5.56
C PRO A 124 2.82 11.17 -4.72
N ASP A 125 1.85 10.28 -4.82
CA ASP A 125 0.75 10.27 -3.86
C ASP A 125 1.25 9.93 -2.45
N GLN A 126 2.09 8.90 -2.33
CA GLN A 126 2.58 8.43 -1.03
C GLN A 126 3.97 7.80 -1.12
N CYS A 127 4.86 8.19 -0.21
CA CYS A 127 6.16 7.57 0.02
C CYS A 127 6.15 6.82 1.35
N LEU A 128 6.87 5.70 1.43
CA LEU A 128 6.98 4.87 2.63
C LEU A 128 8.43 4.51 2.95
N TYR A 129 8.83 4.78 4.19
CA TYR A 129 10.12 4.41 4.75
C TYR A 129 9.94 3.32 5.81
N LEU A 130 10.52 2.14 5.57
CA LEU A 130 10.47 1.01 6.49
C LEU A 130 11.62 1.02 7.51
N ARG A 131 12.68 1.78 7.23
CA ARG A 131 13.86 1.94 8.11
C ARG A 131 14.20 3.41 8.34
N PRO A 132 13.27 4.20 8.91
CA PRO A 132 13.45 5.65 9.04
C PRO A 132 14.65 6.03 9.92
N GLN A 133 15.06 5.18 10.87
CA GLN A 133 16.16 5.48 11.81
C GLN A 133 17.53 5.54 11.13
N SER A 134 17.69 4.84 10.00
CA SER A 134 18.91 4.86 9.18
C SER A 134 18.78 5.76 7.95
N ALA A 135 17.62 6.40 7.77
CA ALA A 135 17.31 7.20 6.59
C ALA A 135 17.52 8.68 6.89
N ARG A 136 18.04 9.42 5.91
CA ARG A 136 17.90 10.87 5.89
C ARG A 136 16.55 11.20 5.27
N LEU A 137 15.55 11.42 6.12
CA LEU A 137 14.17 11.64 5.72
C LEU A 137 13.97 13.01 5.04
N PRO A 138 12.95 13.16 4.18
CA PRO A 138 12.55 14.45 3.60
C PRO A 138 12.30 15.52 4.67
N ASP A 139 12.55 16.77 4.32
CA ASP A 139 12.26 17.94 5.16
C ASP A 139 11.11 18.77 4.57
N LYS A 140 10.93 20.00 5.07
CA LYS A 140 9.88 20.93 4.64
C LYS A 140 9.97 21.30 3.15
N ASP A 141 11.15 21.20 2.55
CA ASP A 141 11.41 21.54 1.15
C ASP A 141 11.30 20.28 0.25
N GLY A 142 10.98 19.12 0.84
CA GLY A 142 10.71 17.87 0.17
C GLY A 142 11.91 16.91 0.10
N LEU A 143 11.83 15.94 -0.81
CA LEU A 143 12.86 14.94 -1.04
C LEU A 143 13.83 15.42 -2.13
N LYS A 144 14.93 16.03 -1.69
CA LYS A 144 16.11 16.29 -2.54
C LYS A 144 16.91 15.03 -2.87
N LEU A 145 17.01 14.68 -4.14
CA LEU A 145 17.79 13.54 -4.63
C LEU A 145 19.30 13.74 -4.44
N GLY A 146 20.02 12.64 -4.22
CA GLY A 146 21.46 12.65 -3.88
C GLY A 146 21.78 13.15 -2.47
N PHE A 147 20.80 13.71 -1.75
CA PHE A 147 20.95 14.15 -0.36
C PHE A 147 20.12 13.30 0.61
N HIS A 148 18.82 13.15 0.35
CA HIS A 148 17.92 12.34 1.15
C HIS A 148 17.98 10.86 0.76
N THR A 149 17.62 9.99 1.70
CA THR A 149 17.44 8.56 1.42
C THR A 149 16.15 8.37 0.63
N LEU A 150 16.19 7.53 -0.40
CA LEU A 150 14.99 7.16 -1.18
C LEU A 150 14.03 6.34 -0.30
N PRO A 151 12.70 6.51 -0.47
CA PRO A 151 11.73 5.65 0.19
C PRO A 151 11.89 4.19 -0.26
N ASP A 152 11.52 3.26 0.62
CA ASP A 152 11.53 1.83 0.30
C ASP A 152 10.38 1.47 -0.67
N VAL A 153 9.27 2.23 -0.64
CA VAL A 153 8.12 2.10 -1.55
C VAL A 153 7.56 3.48 -1.90
N VAL A 154 7.18 3.67 -3.15
CA VAL A 154 6.29 4.76 -3.60
C VAL A 154 4.96 4.15 -4.04
N LEU A 155 3.84 4.73 -3.62
CA LEU A 155 2.51 4.43 -4.14
C LEU A 155 2.04 5.61 -5.01
N GLU A 156 1.48 5.25 -6.15
CA GLU A 156 0.79 6.11 -7.08
C GLU A 156 -0.60 5.53 -7.34
N VAL A 157 -1.62 6.38 -7.39
CA VAL A 157 -3.00 6.03 -7.66
C VAL A 157 -3.33 6.60 -9.04
N ASP A 158 -3.54 5.73 -10.03
CA ASP A 158 -3.81 6.17 -11.40
C ASP A 158 -4.92 5.34 -12.03
N HIS A 159 -5.63 5.88 -13.02
CA HIS A 159 -6.75 5.19 -13.66
C HIS A 159 -6.34 4.31 -14.86
N THR A 160 -5.06 4.28 -15.23
CA THR A 160 -4.62 3.62 -16.48
C THR A 160 -3.65 2.47 -16.28
N THR A 161 -3.21 2.16 -15.05
CA THR A 161 -2.05 1.27 -14.71
C THR A 161 -0.70 1.70 -15.30
N ASP A 162 -0.68 2.72 -16.16
CA ASP A 162 0.46 3.21 -16.91
C ASP A 162 0.92 4.50 -16.24
N ILE A 163 1.48 4.46 -15.01
CA ILE A 163 1.82 5.65 -14.23
C ILE A 163 2.76 6.57 -15.03
N ARG A 164 2.15 7.59 -15.60
CA ARG A 164 2.28 7.98 -17.02
C ARG A 164 3.70 8.00 -17.49
N ARG A 165 4.07 6.89 -18.18
CA ARG A 165 5.37 6.40 -18.73
C ARG A 165 6.61 7.21 -18.36
N GLY A 166 6.57 8.50 -18.63
CA GLY A 166 7.52 9.48 -18.12
C GLY A 166 7.79 9.38 -16.61
N LYS A 167 6.76 9.32 -15.74
CA LYS A 167 6.96 9.21 -14.27
C LYS A 167 7.65 7.90 -13.90
N LEU A 168 7.16 6.77 -14.41
CA LEU A 168 7.77 5.46 -14.13
C LEU A 168 9.24 5.40 -14.60
N HIS A 169 9.52 5.93 -15.80
CA HIS A 169 10.89 6.07 -16.30
C HIS A 169 11.73 6.99 -15.41
N GLN A 170 11.18 8.11 -14.97
CA GLN A 170 11.86 9.05 -14.08
C GLN A 170 12.22 8.41 -12.73
N TYR A 171 11.30 7.65 -12.12
CA TYR A 171 11.60 6.88 -10.91
C TYR A 171 12.74 5.88 -11.12
N ALA A 172 12.81 5.25 -12.30
CA ALA A 172 13.90 4.30 -12.62
C ALA A 172 15.23 5.04 -12.77
N LEU A 173 15.24 6.18 -13.47
CA LEU A 173 16.43 7.04 -13.60
C LEU A 173 16.95 7.50 -12.22
N TRP A 174 16.04 7.78 -11.29
CA TRP A 174 16.39 8.19 -9.93
C TRP A 174 16.73 7.04 -8.98
N GLY A 175 16.53 5.78 -9.41
CA GLY A 175 16.93 4.61 -8.64
C GLY A 175 15.96 4.22 -7.52
N PHE A 176 14.67 4.60 -7.61
CA PHE A 176 13.68 4.18 -6.61
C PHE A 176 13.54 2.65 -6.62
N PRO A 177 13.55 1.98 -5.46
CA PRO A 177 13.63 0.52 -5.44
C PRO A 177 12.33 -0.17 -5.83
N GLU A 178 11.18 0.40 -5.45
CA GLU A 178 9.87 -0.21 -5.63
C GLU A 178 8.78 0.87 -5.78
N VAL A 179 7.92 0.72 -6.80
CA VAL A 179 6.79 1.61 -7.10
C VAL A 179 5.53 0.77 -7.24
N TRP A 180 4.48 1.16 -6.55
CA TRP A 180 3.16 0.54 -6.60
C TRP A 180 2.21 1.46 -7.36
N VAL A 181 1.46 0.90 -8.30
CA VAL A 181 0.44 1.63 -9.06
C VAL A 181 -0.90 0.99 -8.77
N GLU A 182 -1.75 1.70 -8.02
CA GLU A 182 -3.10 1.28 -7.70
C GLU A 182 -4.09 1.87 -8.71
N VAL A 183 -4.94 1.01 -9.25
CA VAL A 183 -6.12 1.39 -10.03
C VAL A 183 -7.37 0.99 -9.23
N PRO A 184 -8.03 1.94 -8.54
CA PRO A 184 -9.13 1.64 -7.61
C PRO A 184 -10.33 0.97 -8.27
N GLU A 185 -11.04 0.09 -7.54
CA GLU A 185 -12.26 -0.59 -8.04
C GLU A 185 -13.43 0.36 -8.27
N ALA A 186 -13.53 1.40 -7.44
CA ALA A 186 -14.64 2.35 -7.48
C ALA A 186 -14.59 3.31 -8.68
N TYR A 187 -13.51 3.27 -9.48
CA TYR A 187 -13.41 4.08 -10.68
C TYR A 187 -14.39 3.56 -11.75
N THR A 188 -15.31 4.43 -12.18
CA THR A 188 -16.18 4.11 -13.33
C THR A 188 -15.33 4.26 -14.59
N PRO A 189 -15.04 3.18 -15.34
CA PRO A 189 -14.11 3.25 -16.46
C PRO A 189 -14.68 4.17 -17.55
N SER A 190 -14.06 5.33 -17.74
CA SER A 190 -14.04 5.94 -19.07
C SER A 190 -13.32 4.97 -20.01
N ARG A 191 -13.63 5.00 -21.32
CA ARG A 191 -13.21 4.00 -22.32
C ARG A 191 -11.68 3.73 -22.43
N ARG A 192 -10.83 4.44 -21.68
CA ARG A 192 -9.36 4.35 -21.65
C ARG A 192 -8.79 3.75 -20.34
N ALA A 193 -9.60 3.43 -19.34
CA ALA A 193 -9.12 2.94 -18.05
C ALA A 193 -8.63 1.47 -18.10
N GLY A 194 -7.53 1.19 -17.39
CA GLY A 194 -7.06 -0.18 -17.17
C GLY A 194 -8.05 -0.98 -16.31
N LYS A 195 -7.91 -2.31 -16.25
CA LYS A 195 -8.67 -3.10 -15.28
C LYS A 195 -8.25 -2.70 -13.86
N PRO A 196 -9.18 -2.49 -12.91
CA PRO A 196 -8.83 -2.29 -11.51
C PRO A 196 -7.90 -3.38 -11.01
N ARG A 197 -6.74 -2.96 -10.51
CA ARG A 197 -5.69 -3.80 -9.93
C ARG A 197 -4.59 -2.92 -9.34
N LEU A 198 -3.83 -3.52 -8.44
CA LEU A 198 -2.51 -3.01 -8.08
C LEU A 198 -1.43 -3.68 -8.93
N THR A 199 -0.45 -2.90 -9.37
CA THR A 199 0.76 -3.37 -10.05
C THR A 199 1.99 -3.00 -9.23
N ILE A 200 2.91 -3.94 -9.00
CA ILE A 200 4.15 -3.70 -8.27
C ILE A 200 5.31 -3.71 -9.26
N TYR A 201 6.02 -2.60 -9.35
CA TYR A 201 7.23 -2.44 -10.14
C TYR A 201 8.44 -2.46 -9.22
N VAL A 202 9.41 -3.31 -9.50
CA VAL A 202 10.69 -3.36 -8.78
C VAL A 202 11.84 -3.05 -9.73
N LEU A 203 12.74 -2.19 -9.28
CA LEU A 203 13.89 -1.79 -10.08
C LEU A 203 14.92 -2.94 -10.16
N GLU A 204 15.24 -3.35 -11.38
CA GLU A 204 16.29 -4.33 -11.67
C GLU A 204 17.28 -3.71 -12.67
N GLY A 205 18.47 -3.36 -12.18
CA GLY A 205 19.41 -2.56 -12.95
C GLY A 205 18.87 -1.14 -13.14
N SER A 206 18.56 -0.77 -14.38
CA SER A 206 18.04 0.56 -14.75
C SER A 206 16.59 0.52 -15.24
N GLN A 207 15.88 -0.60 -15.07
CA GLN A 207 14.53 -0.80 -15.58
C GLN A 207 13.63 -1.44 -14.53
N TYR A 208 12.37 -1.04 -14.53
CA TYR A 208 11.36 -1.68 -13.70
C TYR A 208 10.88 -2.99 -14.31
N ARG A 209 10.63 -3.96 -13.43
CA ARG A 209 9.90 -5.19 -13.77
C ARG A 209 8.66 -5.32 -12.91
N GLU A 210 7.56 -5.71 -13.54
CA GLU A 210 6.34 -6.10 -12.83
C GLU A 210 6.61 -7.39 -12.05
N VAL A 211 6.26 -7.40 -10.76
CA VAL A 211 6.38 -8.56 -9.89
C VAL A 211 5.06 -8.82 -9.16
N ALA A 212 4.83 -10.08 -8.78
CA ALA A 212 3.57 -10.47 -8.14
C ALA A 212 3.49 -10.07 -6.65
N ALA A 213 4.63 -9.80 -5.99
CA ALA A 213 4.70 -9.51 -4.56
C ALA A 213 5.78 -8.49 -4.23
N SER A 214 5.54 -7.71 -3.17
CA SER A 214 6.46 -6.68 -2.70
C SER A 214 7.77 -7.27 -2.20
N ARG A 215 8.90 -6.62 -2.51
CA ARG A 215 10.21 -6.91 -1.91
C ARG A 215 10.43 -6.12 -0.63
N ALA A 216 9.85 -4.92 -0.54
CA ALA A 216 9.89 -4.09 0.65
C ALA A 216 9.07 -4.71 1.80
N LEU A 217 7.78 -4.97 1.56
CA LEU A 217 6.87 -5.67 2.47
C LEU A 217 6.75 -7.14 2.05
N ALA A 218 7.80 -7.90 2.38
CA ALA A 218 8.05 -9.24 1.86
C ALA A 218 6.83 -10.18 1.95
N GLY A 219 6.40 -10.69 0.78
CA GLY A 219 5.33 -11.69 0.68
C GLY A 219 3.91 -11.13 0.69
N TRP A 220 3.73 -9.81 0.65
CA TRP A 220 2.44 -9.18 0.37
C TRP A 220 2.24 -9.13 -1.15
N THR A 221 1.23 -9.82 -1.66
CA THR A 221 0.98 -9.90 -3.10
C THR A 221 0.23 -8.68 -3.61
N ALA A 222 0.41 -8.33 -4.88
CA ALA A 222 -0.31 -7.21 -5.51
C ALA A 222 -1.83 -7.37 -5.38
N ALA A 223 -2.36 -8.58 -5.54
CA ALA A 223 -3.78 -8.87 -5.40
C ALA A 223 -4.30 -8.71 -3.96
N GLU A 224 -3.50 -9.06 -2.95
CA GLU A 224 -3.86 -8.83 -1.54
C GLU A 224 -3.82 -7.35 -1.18
N ILE A 225 -2.81 -6.61 -1.65
CA ILE A 225 -2.74 -5.16 -1.41
C ILE A 225 -3.93 -4.47 -2.08
N HIS A 226 -4.19 -4.75 -3.36
CA HIS A 226 -5.33 -4.20 -4.09
C HIS A 226 -6.64 -4.41 -3.34
N ARG A 227 -6.91 -5.66 -2.92
CA ARG A 227 -8.11 -5.98 -2.14
C ARG A 227 -8.18 -5.17 -0.85
N ALA A 228 -7.11 -5.17 -0.06
CA ALA A 228 -7.07 -4.48 1.22
C ALA A 228 -7.29 -2.95 1.07
N LEU A 229 -6.78 -2.33 0.00
CA LEU A 229 -6.99 -0.91 -0.30
C LEU A 229 -8.42 -0.57 -0.72
N ASN A 230 -9.22 -1.57 -1.13
CA ASN A 230 -10.59 -1.38 -1.59
C ASN A 230 -11.64 -1.91 -0.57
N GLU A 231 -11.22 -2.41 0.60
CA GLU A 231 -12.11 -2.83 1.69
C GLU A 231 -12.70 -1.62 2.44
N ARG A 232 -14.03 -1.43 2.40
CA ARG A 232 -14.71 -0.26 2.99
C ARG A 232 -15.27 -0.46 4.40
N LEU A 233 -15.44 -1.70 4.86
CA LEU A 233 -16.15 -2.04 6.11
C LEU A 233 -15.26 -2.83 7.08
N GLY A 234 -14.09 -2.29 7.39
CA GLY A 234 -13.07 -2.96 8.20
C GLY A 234 -12.34 -4.06 7.43
N TRP A 235 -11.28 -4.58 8.05
CA TRP A 235 -10.40 -5.55 7.43
C TRP A 235 -11.01 -6.96 7.45
N SER A 236 -11.02 -7.62 6.30
CA SER A 236 -11.39 -9.03 6.21
C SER A 236 -10.42 -9.92 7.00
N SER A 237 -10.85 -11.15 7.28
CA SER A 237 -9.99 -12.15 7.91
C SER A 237 -8.76 -12.47 7.04
N GLU A 238 -8.95 -12.44 5.73
CA GLU A 238 -7.94 -12.66 4.71
C GLU A 238 -6.90 -11.53 4.70
N THR A 239 -7.37 -10.28 4.75
CA THR A 239 -6.49 -9.11 4.87
C THR A 239 -5.70 -9.17 6.17
N THR A 240 -6.36 -9.44 7.30
CA THR A 240 -5.70 -9.58 8.60
C THR A 240 -4.63 -10.68 8.59
N ALA A 241 -4.95 -11.85 8.03
CA ALA A 241 -4.01 -12.96 7.90
C ALA A 241 -2.80 -12.60 7.01
N ALA A 242 -3.02 -11.85 5.92
CA ALA A 242 -1.95 -11.35 5.07
C ALA A 242 -1.04 -10.36 5.82
N LEU A 243 -1.60 -9.38 6.54
CA LEU A 243 -0.82 -8.41 7.33
C LEU A 243 0.04 -9.12 8.39
N LEU A 244 -0.52 -10.10 9.11
CA LEU A 244 0.23 -10.90 10.09
C LEU A 244 1.34 -11.72 9.45
N ARG A 245 1.11 -12.27 8.25
CA ARG A 245 2.13 -13.02 7.49
C ARG A 245 3.29 -12.11 7.08
N VAL A 246 2.98 -10.91 6.59
CA VAL A 246 3.97 -9.90 6.19
C VAL A 246 4.76 -9.41 7.41
N ALA A 247 4.08 -9.10 8.51
CA ALA A 247 4.71 -8.69 9.75
C ALA A 247 5.71 -9.74 10.26
N ARG A 248 5.34 -11.03 10.25
CA ARG A 248 6.26 -12.13 10.60
C ARG A 248 7.50 -12.19 9.71
N ALA A 249 7.33 -12.01 8.40
CA ALA A 249 8.46 -11.99 7.45
C ALA A 249 9.38 -10.79 7.71
N LEU A 250 8.82 -9.62 8.00
CA LEU A 250 9.58 -8.42 8.33
C LEU A 250 10.31 -8.53 9.66
N THR A 251 9.69 -9.08 10.70
CA THR A 251 10.37 -9.34 11.98
C THR A 251 11.62 -10.19 11.78
N ALA A 252 11.54 -11.26 10.99
CA ALA A 252 12.68 -12.10 10.69
C ALA A 252 13.80 -11.35 9.94
N ARG A 253 13.43 -10.46 9.02
CA ARG A 253 14.37 -9.68 8.21
C ARG A 253 15.01 -8.50 8.95
N LEU A 254 14.23 -7.79 9.76
CA LEU A 254 14.66 -6.60 10.50
C LEU A 254 15.32 -6.94 11.84
N GLY A 255 15.14 -8.17 12.34
CA GLY A 255 15.65 -8.57 13.66
C GLY A 255 14.97 -7.84 14.82
N THR A 256 13.76 -7.29 14.60
CA THR A 256 13.04 -6.45 15.56
C THR A 256 12.38 -7.22 16.70
N ALA A 257 12.39 -8.55 16.65
CA ALA A 257 12.01 -9.38 17.79
C ALA A 257 13.15 -10.30 18.21
N GLY A 258 13.33 -10.46 19.52
CA GLY A 258 14.05 -11.59 20.09
C GLY A 258 13.38 -12.93 19.72
N PRO A 259 13.94 -14.08 20.12
CA PRO A 259 13.46 -15.42 19.74
C PRO A 259 11.97 -15.68 20.02
N GLU A 260 11.40 -14.94 20.97
CA GLU A 260 10.01 -15.03 21.43
C GLU A 260 8.98 -14.30 20.51
N GLY A 261 9.40 -13.36 19.65
CA GLY A 261 8.47 -12.49 18.91
C GLY A 261 8.05 -11.22 19.67
N THR A 262 7.34 -10.29 19.02
CA THR A 262 6.73 -9.13 19.70
C THR A 262 5.57 -9.59 20.59
N PRO A 263 5.17 -8.81 21.62
CA PRO A 263 4.03 -9.18 22.48
C PRO A 263 2.73 -9.49 21.72
N ARG A 264 2.39 -8.73 20.68
CA ARG A 264 1.21 -8.99 19.83
C ARG A 264 1.37 -10.24 18.96
N LEU A 265 2.54 -10.44 18.35
CA LEU A 265 2.83 -11.68 17.62
C LEU A 265 2.80 -12.93 18.52
N ARG A 266 3.13 -12.80 19.81
CA ARG A 266 2.98 -13.90 20.79
C ARG A 266 1.52 -14.22 21.04
N MET A 267 0.69 -13.20 21.31
CA MET A 267 -0.76 -13.39 21.47
C MET A 267 -1.37 -14.08 20.25
N HIS A 268 -1.09 -13.60 19.03
CA HIS A 268 -1.60 -14.23 17.82
C HIS A 268 -1.07 -15.66 17.58
N ARG A 269 0.17 -15.96 18.00
CA ARG A 269 0.69 -17.35 17.95
C ARG A 269 0.01 -18.25 18.98
N GLU A 270 -0.32 -17.73 20.15
CA GLU A 270 -1.08 -18.45 21.17
C GLU A 270 -2.51 -18.71 20.68
N GLU A 271 -3.20 -17.69 20.20
CA GLU A 271 -4.53 -17.79 19.57
C GLU A 271 -4.54 -18.81 18.42
N GLY A 272 -3.59 -18.71 17.47
CA GLY A 272 -3.51 -19.64 16.35
C GLY A 272 -3.12 -21.07 16.75
N ARG A 273 -2.36 -21.26 17.83
CA ARG A 273 -2.10 -22.60 18.40
C ARG A 273 -3.34 -23.16 19.06
N GLU A 274 -4.14 -22.34 19.72
CA GLU A 274 -5.40 -22.76 20.32
C GLU A 274 -6.43 -23.12 19.26
N GLU A 275 -6.58 -22.30 18.22
CA GLU A 275 -7.45 -22.58 17.07
C GLU A 275 -7.04 -23.88 16.36
N GLY A 276 -5.75 -24.02 16.01
CA GLY A 276 -5.25 -25.25 15.38
C GLY A 276 -5.38 -26.49 16.28
N LYS A 277 -5.34 -26.30 17.60
CA LYS A 277 -5.57 -27.39 18.56
C LYS A 277 -7.05 -27.77 18.64
N ARG A 278 -7.97 -26.81 18.61
CA ARG A 278 -9.42 -27.07 18.53
C ARG A 278 -9.75 -27.86 17.26
N ASP A 279 -9.22 -27.43 16.11
CA ASP A 279 -9.40 -28.12 14.83
C ASP A 279 -8.89 -29.56 14.88
N LEU A 280 -7.69 -29.77 15.44
CA LEU A 280 -7.12 -31.11 15.61
C LEU A 280 -8.00 -32.00 16.51
N LEU A 281 -8.54 -31.45 17.60
CA LEU A 281 -9.42 -32.19 18.50
C LEU A 281 -10.74 -32.56 17.81
N CYS A 282 -11.31 -31.65 17.03
CA CYS A 282 -12.51 -31.92 16.23
C CYS A 282 -12.25 -33.01 15.18
N GLN A 283 -11.11 -32.97 14.48
CA GLN A 283 -10.72 -34.02 13.54
C GLN A 283 -10.55 -35.38 14.25
N GLN A 284 -9.92 -35.41 15.41
CA GLN A 284 -9.76 -36.64 16.20
C GLN A 284 -11.11 -37.20 16.68
N ALA A 285 -12.02 -36.32 17.10
CA ALA A 285 -13.38 -36.72 17.48
C ALA A 285 -14.17 -37.26 16.28
N ALA A 286 -14.05 -36.63 15.11
CA ALA A 286 -14.69 -37.07 13.88
C ALA A 286 -14.23 -38.48 13.50
N LEU A 287 -12.90 -38.71 13.53
CA LEU A 287 -12.30 -40.00 13.21
C LEU A 287 -12.72 -41.12 14.18
N ARG A 288 -12.94 -40.82 15.45
CA ARG A 288 -13.21 -41.82 16.49
C ARG A 288 -14.70 -42.06 16.77
N PHE A 289 -15.50 -41.00 16.77
CA PHE A 289 -16.88 -41.00 17.23
C PHE A 289 -17.89 -40.53 16.17
N GLY A 290 -17.42 -40.03 15.02
CA GLY A 290 -18.24 -39.56 13.91
C GLY A 290 -18.39 -38.03 13.84
N GLU A 291 -18.80 -37.56 12.67
CA GLU A 291 -18.92 -36.13 12.31
C GLU A 291 -19.90 -35.36 13.23
N ASP A 292 -21.01 -35.97 13.62
CA ASP A 292 -22.01 -35.31 14.49
C ASP A 292 -21.40 -34.95 15.86
N VAL A 293 -20.61 -35.86 16.42
CA VAL A 293 -19.90 -35.64 17.70
C VAL A 293 -18.83 -34.56 17.54
N ALA A 294 -18.12 -34.53 16.41
CA ALA A 294 -17.13 -33.50 16.13
C ALA A 294 -17.75 -32.11 16.03
N LYS A 295 -18.92 -32.00 15.40
CA LYS A 295 -19.66 -30.73 15.26
C LYS A 295 -20.16 -30.21 16.61
N ASP A 296 -20.71 -31.10 17.44
CA ASP A 296 -21.12 -30.76 18.80
C ASP A 296 -19.92 -30.37 19.67
N LEU A 297 -18.79 -31.06 19.50
CA LEU A 297 -17.55 -30.72 20.18
C LEU A 297 -17.03 -29.35 19.74
N ALA A 298 -17.06 -29.03 18.44
CA ALA A 298 -16.63 -27.73 17.94
C ALA A 298 -17.42 -26.58 18.59
N SER A 299 -18.73 -26.76 18.79
CA SER A 299 -19.58 -25.78 19.46
C SER A 299 -19.23 -25.62 20.94
N LEU A 300 -18.86 -26.72 21.61
CA LEU A 300 -18.40 -26.66 23.01
C LEU A 300 -17.00 -26.06 23.13
N LEU A 301 -16.15 -26.18 22.11
CA LEU A 301 -14.76 -25.70 22.17
C LEU A 301 -14.59 -24.22 21.81
N ALA A 302 -15.65 -23.53 21.36
CA ALA A 302 -15.58 -22.16 20.84
C ALA A 302 -14.88 -21.18 21.80
N ASP A 303 -15.17 -21.28 23.11
CA ASP A 303 -14.65 -20.37 24.13
C ASP A 303 -13.53 -21.00 25.00
N VAL A 304 -13.02 -22.18 24.62
CA VAL A 304 -12.11 -22.99 25.44
C VAL A 304 -10.66 -22.73 25.07
N SER A 305 -9.83 -22.35 26.03
CA SER A 305 -8.41 -22.02 25.82
C SER A 305 -7.46 -22.83 26.72
N GLY A 306 -6.16 -22.80 26.42
CA GLY A 306 -5.09 -23.28 27.28
C GLY A 306 -5.13 -24.76 27.68
N GLU A 307 -5.03 -25.02 28.99
CA GLU A 307 -4.94 -26.37 29.57
C GLU A 307 -6.22 -27.19 29.36
N ASN A 308 -7.38 -26.55 29.24
CA ASN A 308 -8.66 -27.22 29.04
C ASN A 308 -8.66 -27.97 27.69
N LEU A 309 -8.09 -27.38 26.62
CA LEU A 309 -7.92 -28.06 25.34
C LEU A 309 -7.03 -29.31 25.46
N THR A 310 -6.01 -29.31 26.33
CA THR A 310 -5.17 -30.50 26.55
C THR A 310 -5.98 -31.62 27.22
N ARG A 311 -6.82 -31.27 28.21
CA ARG A 311 -7.68 -32.24 28.91
C ARG A 311 -8.70 -32.87 27.99
N VAL A 312 -9.29 -32.08 27.09
CA VAL A 312 -10.23 -32.58 26.07
C VAL A 312 -9.57 -33.64 25.20
N GLY A 313 -8.32 -33.43 24.76
CA GLY A 313 -7.56 -34.46 24.04
C GLY A 313 -7.41 -35.77 24.82
N GLY A 314 -7.15 -35.67 26.13
CA GLY A 314 -7.13 -36.84 27.02
C GLY A 314 -8.48 -37.54 27.12
N TRP A 315 -9.59 -36.79 27.13
CA TRP A 315 -10.94 -37.36 27.13
C TRP A 315 -11.30 -38.02 25.81
N ILE A 316 -10.90 -37.47 24.66
CA ILE A 316 -11.08 -38.15 23.36
C ILE A 316 -10.44 -39.53 23.39
N VAL A 317 -9.25 -39.65 24.00
CA VAL A 317 -8.54 -40.93 24.13
C VAL A 317 -9.23 -41.91 25.08
N THR A 318 -9.79 -41.41 26.19
CA THR A 318 -10.27 -42.25 27.31
C THR A 318 -11.78 -42.48 27.35
N SER A 319 -12.57 -41.73 26.58
CA SER A 319 -14.03 -41.91 26.51
C SER A 319 -14.40 -43.11 25.64
N HIS A 320 -15.43 -43.85 26.06
CA HIS A 320 -15.91 -45.05 25.37
C HIS A 320 -16.96 -44.73 24.30
N SER A 321 -17.60 -43.56 24.38
CA SER A 321 -18.57 -43.07 23.39
C SER A 321 -18.47 -41.56 23.20
N GLY A 322 -19.07 -41.06 22.11
CA GLY A 322 -19.19 -39.63 21.84
C GLY A 322 -20.00 -38.90 22.91
N ASP A 323 -21.11 -39.50 23.38
CA ASP A 323 -21.95 -38.93 24.46
C ASP A 323 -21.16 -38.77 25.76
N GLU A 324 -20.31 -39.75 26.10
CA GLU A 324 -19.47 -39.68 27.29
C GLU A 324 -18.44 -38.54 27.17
N LEU A 325 -17.83 -38.38 26.00
CA LEU A 325 -16.92 -37.27 25.72
C LEU A 325 -17.63 -35.91 25.90
N LEU A 326 -18.73 -35.69 25.19
CA LEU A 326 -19.45 -34.41 25.21
C LEU A 326 -19.94 -34.07 26.62
N ARG A 327 -20.41 -35.07 27.37
CA ARG A 327 -20.80 -34.89 28.78
C ARG A 327 -19.61 -34.45 29.65
N ARG A 328 -18.45 -35.11 29.51
CA ARG A 328 -17.24 -34.73 30.27
C ARG A 328 -16.79 -33.30 29.96
N VAL A 329 -16.85 -32.89 28.70
CA VAL A 329 -16.51 -31.53 28.26
C VAL A 329 -17.45 -30.49 28.89
N ARG A 330 -18.77 -30.76 28.87
CA ARG A 330 -19.76 -29.86 29.49
C ARG A 330 -19.61 -29.74 31.00
N GLU A 331 -19.34 -30.85 31.69
CA GLU A 331 -19.29 -30.88 33.16
C GLU A 331 -18.01 -30.29 33.75
N ASN A 332 -16.89 -30.36 33.02
CA ASN A 332 -15.57 -30.01 33.56
C ASN A 332 -15.01 -28.70 33.01
N GLY A 333 -15.84 -27.89 32.35
CA GLY A 333 -15.46 -26.59 31.81
C GLY A 333 -14.61 -26.75 30.55
N ALA A 334 -15.32 -26.85 29.42
CA ALA A 334 -14.99 -26.02 28.28
C ALA A 334 -15.09 -24.55 28.71
#